data_AF-A0A7Y2KVP7-F1
#
_entry.id   AF-A0A7Y2KVP7-F1
#
_cell.length_a   1.000
_cell.length_b   1.000
_cell.length_c   1.000
_cell.angle_alpha   90.00
_cell.angle_beta   90.00
_cell.angle_gamma   90.00
#
_symmetry.space_group_name_H-M   'P 1'
#
loop_
_entity.id
_entity.type
_entity.pdbx_description
1 polymer ?
#
loop_
_entity_poly.entity_id
_entity_poly.type
_entity_poly.pdbx_seq_one_letter_code
_entity_poly.pdbx_strand_id
1 'polypeptide(L)'
;MSNKTLRTGLSLVFVCMALAGCASYSGLGTEGASLEAKSLKAAQTLKGVSVTPAAWPQKDWWKRLGDGQLDGLIQEALRDSPDMQIASARAHQASAAAGAANAARMPTLDAEADVTRSRLARSQDP
;
A
#
# COMPACT_ATOMS: atom_id res chain seq x y z
N MET A 1 31.71 44.39 5.00
CA MET A 1 30.63 43.64 4.33
C MET A 1 29.64 43.19 5.41
N SER A 2 28.35 43.42 5.17
CA SER A 2 27.35 43.80 6.20
C SER A 2 26.87 42.65 7.09
N ASN A 3 26.86 42.82 8.42
CA ASN A 3 26.28 41.88 9.40
C ASN A 3 24.85 41.41 9.07
N LYS A 4 24.13 42.16 8.23
CA LYS A 4 22.80 41.82 7.72
C LYS A 4 22.81 40.59 6.79
N THR A 5 23.84 40.41 5.96
CA THR A 5 23.97 39.25 5.06
C THR A 5 24.37 37.99 5.83
N LEU A 6 25.16 38.14 6.90
CA LEU A 6 25.55 37.03 7.78
C LEU A 6 24.37 36.51 8.59
N ARG A 7 23.51 37.41 9.12
CA ARG A 7 22.28 37.04 9.85
C ARG A 7 21.23 36.36 8.96
N THR A 8 21.06 36.82 7.72
CA THR A 8 20.13 36.19 6.76
C THR A 8 20.61 34.81 6.33
N GLY A 9 21.92 34.64 6.10
CA GLY A 9 22.51 33.32 5.84
C GLY A 9 22.30 32.34 6.99
N LEU A 10 22.52 32.77 8.23
CA LEU A 10 22.33 31.93 9.42
C LEU A 10 20.85 31.53 9.62
N SER A 11 19.91 32.46 9.43
CA SER A 11 18.48 32.15 9.50
C SER A 11 18.02 31.16 8.42
N LEU A 12 18.56 31.27 7.20
CA LEU A 12 18.22 30.34 6.11
C LEU A 12 18.70 28.92 6.43
N VAL A 13 19.93 28.77 6.94
CA VAL A 13 20.48 27.47 7.37
C VAL A 13 19.65 26.87 8.50
N PHE A 14 19.25 27.68 9.49
CA PHE A 14 18.43 27.21 10.61
C PHE A 14 17.04 26.74 10.16
N VAL A 15 16.42 27.44 9.21
CA VAL A 15 15.14 27.03 8.59
C VAL A 15 15.32 25.72 7.82
N CYS A 16 16.33 25.58 6.95
CA CYS A 16 16.58 24.33 6.23
C CYS A 16 16.80 23.13 7.16
N MET A 17 17.49 23.35 8.29
CA MET A 17 17.76 22.31 9.28
C MET A 17 16.52 21.96 10.12
N ALA A 18 15.62 22.92 10.36
CA ALA A 18 14.32 22.68 10.98
C ALA A 18 13.33 21.93 10.07
N LEU A 19 13.44 22.09 8.74
CA LEU A 19 12.63 21.35 7.76
C LEU A 19 13.20 19.96 7.42
N ALA A 20 14.42 19.64 7.84
CA ALA A 20 15.07 18.34 7.63
C ALA A 20 14.60 17.28 8.63
N GLY A 21 13.29 17.09 8.77
CA GLY A 21 12.71 15.93 9.47
C GLY A 21 12.63 14.74 8.53
N CYS A 22 13.70 13.94 8.41
CA CYS A 22 13.66 12.70 7.62
C CYS A 22 12.78 11.65 8.30
N ALA A 23 11.89 11.01 7.54
CA ALA A 23 11.08 9.90 8.01
C ALA A 23 11.97 8.75 8.52
N SER A 24 11.83 8.40 9.80
CA SER A 24 12.55 7.26 10.38
C SER A 24 11.81 5.97 10.04
N TYR A 25 12.48 5.06 9.34
CA TYR A 25 11.98 3.71 9.05
C TYR A 25 12.23 2.73 10.22
N SER A 26 12.66 3.23 11.38
CA SER A 26 12.84 2.43 12.60
C SER A 26 11.54 1.71 12.96
N GLY A 27 11.57 0.38 12.97
CA GLY A 27 10.41 -0.46 13.25
C GLY A 27 9.86 -1.24 12.06
N LEU A 28 10.32 -0.99 10.82
CA LEU A 28 9.99 -1.81 9.64
C LEU A 28 10.87 -3.08 9.55
N GLY A 29 11.07 -3.76 10.69
CA GLY A 29 11.75 -5.04 10.72
C GLY A 29 10.82 -6.14 10.21
N THR A 30 11.36 -7.11 9.47
CA THR A 30 10.60 -8.32 9.14
C THR A 30 10.40 -9.14 10.41
N GLU A 31 9.18 -9.20 10.94
CA GLU A 31 8.86 -10.02 12.12
C GLU A 31 8.85 -11.53 11.81
N GLY A 32 8.79 -11.89 10.53
CA GLY A 32 8.85 -13.28 10.08
C GLY A 32 10.27 -13.84 10.15
N ALA A 33 10.51 -14.81 11.04
CA ALA A 33 11.70 -15.63 10.98
C ALA A 33 11.61 -16.58 9.77
N SER A 34 12.51 -16.43 8.79
CA SER A 34 12.62 -17.38 7.69
C SER A 34 13.08 -18.73 8.24
N LEU A 35 12.32 -19.79 7.98
CA LEU A 35 12.79 -21.14 8.28
C LEU A 35 14.01 -21.45 7.41
N GLU A 36 15.07 -21.94 8.03
CA GLU A 36 16.24 -22.39 7.28
C GLU A 36 15.82 -23.53 6.35
N ALA A 37 16.06 -23.41 5.05
CA ALA A 37 15.69 -24.42 4.07
C ALA A 37 16.27 -25.81 4.40
N LYS A 38 17.40 -25.89 5.11
CA LYS A 38 18.02 -27.14 5.57
C LYS A 38 17.27 -27.81 6.73
N SER A 39 16.48 -27.06 7.50
CA SER A 39 15.62 -27.61 8.56
C SER A 39 14.45 -28.42 7.96
N LEU A 40 14.05 -28.07 6.74
CA LEU A 40 13.09 -28.83 5.95
C LEU A 40 13.81 -30.05 5.38
N LYS A 41 13.38 -31.27 5.73
CA LYS A 41 13.94 -32.53 5.20
C LYS A 41 13.59 -32.79 3.72
N ALA A 42 13.47 -31.72 2.92
CA ALA A 42 13.15 -31.77 1.50
C ALA A 42 14.15 -32.63 0.70
N ALA A 43 15.44 -32.60 1.06
CA ALA A 43 16.46 -33.44 0.44
C ALA A 43 16.22 -34.95 0.63
N GLN A 44 15.55 -35.33 1.72
CA GLN A 44 15.21 -36.73 1.99
C GLN A 44 13.95 -37.17 1.24
N THR A 45 12.93 -36.30 1.19
CA THR A 45 11.67 -36.57 0.46
C THR A 45 11.85 -36.53 -1.06
N LEU A 46 12.64 -35.58 -1.57
CA LEU A 46 12.86 -35.37 -3.01
C LEU A 46 14.13 -36.08 -3.51
N LYS A 47 14.61 -37.10 -2.79
CA LYS A 47 15.82 -37.83 -3.17
C LYS A 47 15.65 -38.42 -4.58
N GLY A 48 16.54 -38.06 -5.49
CA GLY A 48 16.51 -38.50 -6.89
C GLY A 48 15.69 -37.61 -7.83
N VAL A 49 15.06 -36.55 -7.32
CA VAL A 49 14.41 -35.52 -8.14
C VAL A 49 15.41 -34.40 -8.40
N SER A 50 15.70 -34.12 -9.68
CA SER A 50 16.53 -32.97 -10.06
C SER A 50 15.74 -31.68 -9.86
N VAL A 51 15.99 -30.98 -8.75
CA VAL A 51 15.35 -29.71 -8.43
C VAL A 51 16.16 -28.58 -9.07
N THR A 52 15.63 -27.94 -10.11
CA THR A 52 16.26 -26.76 -10.71
C THR A 52 16.04 -25.55 -9.78
N PRO A 53 17.10 -24.79 -9.42
CA PRO A 53 17.01 -23.64 -8.51
C PRO A 53 16.00 -22.55 -8.90
N ALA A 54 15.56 -22.51 -10.16
CA ALA A 54 14.68 -21.48 -10.70
C ALA A 54 13.28 -21.97 -11.13
N ALA A 55 12.93 -23.24 -10.89
CA ALA A 55 11.64 -23.80 -11.31
C ALA A 55 10.51 -23.50 -10.30
N TRP A 56 10.33 -22.23 -9.96
CA TRP A 56 9.10 -21.82 -9.24
C TRP A 56 7.89 -22.25 -10.09
N PRO A 57 6.79 -22.74 -9.48
CA PRO A 57 5.64 -23.15 -10.24
C PRO A 57 5.15 -22.00 -11.12
N GLN A 58 4.92 -22.29 -12.40
CA GLN A 58 4.26 -21.34 -13.30
C GLN A 58 2.91 -20.94 -12.67
N LYS A 59 2.39 -19.76 -13.03
CA LYS A 59 1.06 -19.33 -12.55
C LYS A 59 0.01 -20.45 -12.73
N ASP A 60 0.09 -21.14 -13.87
CA ASP A 60 -0.80 -22.21 -14.27
C ASP A 60 -0.21 -23.60 -13.98
N TRP A 61 0.48 -23.76 -12.84
CA TRP A 61 1.28 -24.95 -12.54
C TRP A 61 0.51 -26.28 -12.69
N TRP A 62 -0.81 -26.26 -12.49
CA TRP A 62 -1.69 -27.42 -12.59
C TRP A 62 -1.76 -27.99 -14.02
N LYS A 63 -1.51 -27.18 -15.06
CA LYS A 63 -1.54 -27.65 -16.46
C LYS A 63 -0.50 -28.73 -16.74
N ARG A 64 0.58 -28.78 -15.95
CA ARG A 64 1.61 -29.85 -16.06
C ARG A 64 1.07 -31.23 -15.69
N LEU A 65 -0.09 -31.31 -15.04
CA LEU A 65 -0.77 -32.57 -14.73
C LEU A 65 -1.44 -33.19 -15.96
N GLY A 66 -1.66 -32.43 -17.03
CA GLY A 66 -2.29 -32.93 -18.26
C GLY A 66 -3.78 -33.22 -18.15
N ASP A 67 -4.44 -32.75 -17.09
CA ASP A 67 -5.87 -32.95 -16.86
C ASP A 67 -6.68 -31.75 -17.36
N GLY A 68 -7.37 -31.91 -18.49
CA GLY A 68 -8.21 -30.88 -19.09
C GLY A 68 -9.48 -30.57 -18.30
N GLN A 69 -10.01 -31.53 -17.53
CA GLN A 69 -11.15 -31.28 -16.66
C GLN A 69 -10.73 -30.38 -15.50
N LEU A 70 -9.57 -30.67 -14.88
CA LEU A 70 -9.00 -29.84 -13.84
C LEU A 70 -8.73 -28.41 -14.33
N ASP A 71 -8.15 -28.25 -15.52
CA ASP A 71 -7.90 -26.92 -16.09
C ASP A 71 -9.22 -26.14 -16.26
N GLY A 72 -10.27 -26.79 -16.77
CA GLY A 72 -11.60 -26.19 -16.88
C GLY A 72 -12.17 -25.75 -15.52
N LEU A 73 -12.08 -26.61 -14.50
CA LEU A 73 -12.57 -26.30 -13.15
C LEU A 73 -11.82 -25.12 -12.51
N ILE A 74 -10.50 -25.07 -12.65
CA ILE A 74 -9.69 -23.98 -12.10
C ILE A 74 -9.98 -22.67 -12.84
N GLN A 75 -10.11 -22.71 -14.17
CA GLN A 75 -10.46 -21.52 -14.95
C GLN A 75 -11.82 -20.95 -14.55
N GLU A 76 -12.82 -21.81 -14.36
CA GLU A 76 -14.16 -21.41 -13.90
C GLU A 76 -14.09 -20.79 -12.49
N ALA A 77 -13.40 -21.47 -11.56
CA ALA A 77 -13.24 -20.96 -10.20
C ALA A 77 -12.52 -19.60 -10.18
N LEU A 78 -11.46 -19.42 -10.97
CA LEU A 78 -10.72 -18.15 -11.01
C LEU A 78 -11.52 -17.01 -11.66
N ARG A 79 -12.45 -17.31 -12.58
CA ARG A 79 -13.27 -16.30 -13.25
C ARG A 79 -14.33 -15.71 -12.32
N ASP A 80 -15.05 -16.58 -11.60
CA ASP A 80 -16.27 -16.19 -10.89
C ASP A 80 -16.19 -16.41 -9.37
N SER A 81 -14.99 -16.59 -8.80
CA SER A 81 -14.81 -16.77 -7.34
C SER A 81 -15.23 -15.53 -6.53
N PRO A 82 -16.21 -15.64 -5.63
CA PRO A 82 -16.57 -14.55 -4.71
C PRO A 82 -15.44 -14.19 -3.74
N ASP A 83 -14.66 -15.19 -3.30
CA ASP A 83 -13.51 -14.96 -2.40
C ASP A 83 -12.42 -14.13 -3.08
N MET A 84 -12.14 -14.37 -4.36
CA MET A 84 -11.20 -13.55 -5.14
C MET A 84 -11.70 -12.12 -5.32
N GLN A 85 -13.01 -11.92 -5.50
CA GLN A 85 -13.62 -10.58 -5.55
C GLN A 85 -13.47 -9.85 -4.22
N ILE A 86 -13.72 -10.54 -3.10
CA ILE A 86 -13.52 -9.97 -1.75
C ILE A 86 -12.05 -9.61 -1.52
N ALA A 87 -11.11 -10.48 -1.91
CA ALA A 87 -9.68 -10.21 -1.80
C ALA A 87 -9.26 -8.99 -2.63
N SER A 88 -9.78 -8.87 -3.86
CA SER A 88 -9.57 -7.69 -4.72
C SER A 88 -10.10 -6.41 -4.08
N ALA A 89 -11.33 -6.45 -3.54
CA ALA A 89 -11.92 -5.30 -2.85
C ALA A 89 -11.09 -4.85 -1.64
N ARG A 90 -10.56 -5.79 -0.85
CA ARG A 90 -9.67 -5.50 0.28
C ARG A 90 -8.35 -4.85 -0.19
N ALA A 91 -7.78 -5.33 -1.29
CA ALA A 91 -6.58 -4.73 -1.88
C ALA A 91 -6.84 -3.30 -2.38
N HIS A 92 -7.98 -3.06 -3.03
CA HIS A 92 -8.41 -1.72 -3.45
C HIS A 92 -8.62 -0.80 -2.25
N GLN A 93 -9.27 -1.27 -1.18
CA GLN A 93 -9.45 -0.51 0.06
C GLN A 93 -8.10 -0.10 0.67
N ALA A 94 -7.14 -1.02 0.75
CA ALA A 94 -5.81 -0.72 1.28
C ALA A 94 -5.07 0.32 0.41
N SER A 95 -5.18 0.20 -0.91
CA SER A 95 -4.59 1.14 -1.86
C SER A 95 -5.20 2.54 -1.74
N ALA A 96 -6.53 2.62 -1.58
CA ALA A 96 -7.23 3.88 -1.36
C ALA A 96 -6.83 4.55 -0.03
N ALA A 97 -6.67 3.76 1.03
CA ALA A 97 -6.19 4.27 2.32
C ALA A 97 -4.76 4.83 2.21
N ALA A 98 -3.87 4.13 1.50
CA ALA A 98 -2.52 4.62 1.21
C ALA A 98 -2.56 5.91 0.36
N GLY A 99 -3.44 5.97 -0.63
CA GLY A 99 -3.69 7.16 -1.45
C GLY A 99 -4.16 8.36 -0.63
N ALA A 100 -5.13 8.17 0.27
CA ALA A 100 -5.62 9.22 1.17
C ALA A 100 -4.51 9.73 2.11
N ALA A 101 -3.72 8.83 2.70
CA ALA A 101 -2.57 9.19 3.53
C ALA A 101 -1.47 9.94 2.74
N ASN A 102 -1.37 9.70 1.43
CA ASN A 102 -0.49 10.48 0.55
C ASN A 102 -1.09 11.86 0.22
N ALA A 103 -2.38 11.94 -0.10
CA ALA A 103 -3.07 13.19 -0.39
C ALA A 103 -3.03 14.17 0.80
N ALA A 104 -3.12 13.66 2.04
CA ALA A 104 -2.99 14.45 3.26
C ALA A 104 -1.64 15.18 3.42
N ARG A 105 -0.62 14.80 2.64
CA ARG A 105 0.71 15.44 2.62
C ARG A 105 0.84 16.48 1.51
N MET A 106 -0.19 16.68 0.69
CA MET A 106 -0.21 17.63 -0.42
C MET A 106 -0.99 18.89 -0.03
N PRO A 107 -0.78 20.03 -0.72
CA PRO A 107 -1.64 21.19 -0.58
C PRO A 107 -3.09 20.88 -0.97
N THR A 108 -4.05 21.43 -0.23
CA THR A 108 -5.48 21.35 -0.54
C THR A 108 -5.97 22.66 -1.13
N LEU A 109 -6.96 22.58 -2.02
CA LEU A 109 -7.67 23.72 -2.56
C LEU A 109 -9.16 23.39 -2.56
N ASP A 110 -9.92 24.15 -1.80
CA ASP A 110 -11.36 23.96 -1.64
C ASP A 110 -12.08 25.27 -1.98
N ALA A 111 -13.32 25.15 -2.48
CA ALA A 111 -14.17 26.30 -2.79
C ALA A 111 -15.60 26.00 -2.33
N GLU A 112 -16.19 26.93 -1.58
CA GLU A 112 -17.53 26.82 -1.01
C GLU A 112 -18.33 28.10 -1.33
N ALA A 113 -19.63 27.95 -1.56
CA ALA A 113 -20.54 29.05 -1.86
C ALA A 113 -21.92 28.79 -1.26
N ASP A 114 -22.36 29.63 -0.33
CA ASP A 114 -23.65 29.50 0.35
C ASP A 114 -24.53 30.73 0.13
N VAL A 115 -25.84 30.48 -0.02
CA VAL A 115 -26.88 31.52 -0.08
C VAL A 115 -28.00 31.19 0.89
N THR A 116 -28.02 31.85 2.04
CA THR A 116 -29.09 31.69 3.05
C THR A 116 -30.07 32.86 2.97
N ARG A 117 -31.37 32.56 2.89
CA ARG A 117 -32.45 33.57 2.99
C ARG A 117 -33.42 33.20 4.11
N SER A 118 -33.42 33.99 5.18
CA SER A 118 -34.41 33.87 6.26
C SER A 118 -35.46 34.99 6.20
N ARG A 119 -36.67 34.69 6.65
CA ARG A 119 -37.71 35.69 6.96
C ARG A 119 -38.28 35.38 8.34
N LEU A 120 -38.19 36.34 9.26
CA LEU A 120 -38.84 36.26 10.55
C LEU A 120 -40.31 36.70 10.40
N ALA A 121 -41.23 35.98 11.06
CA ALA A 121 -42.61 36.42 11.19
C ALA A 121 -42.68 37.57 12.19
N ARG A 122 -43.54 38.56 11.92
CA ARG A 122 -43.68 39.82 12.68
C ARG A 122 -44.02 39.66 14.18
N SER A 123 -44.36 38.45 14.63
CA SER A 123 -44.65 38.17 16.04
C SER A 123 -43.40 37.96 16.92
N GLN A 124 -42.18 38.12 16.38
CA GLN A 124 -40.92 37.96 17.12
C GLN A 124 -40.06 39.25 17.16
N ASP A 125 -40.63 40.43 16.93
CA ASP A 125 -39.98 41.72 17.24
C ASP A 125 -40.20 42.05 18.74
N PRO A 126 -39.14 42.40 19.52
CA PRO A 126 -39.22 42.67 20.96
C PRO A 126 -39.94 43.98 21.33
#